data_AF-L9VRN0-F1
#
_entry.id   AF-L9VRN0-F1
#
_cell.length_a   1.000
_cell.length_b   1.000
_cell.length_c   1.000
_cell.angle_alpha   90.00
_cell.angle_beta   90.00
_cell.angle_gamma   90.00
#
_symmetry.space_group_name_H-M   'P 1'
#
loop_
_entity.id
_entity.type
_entity.pdbx_description
1 polymer ?
#
loop_
_entity_poly.entity_id
_entity_poly.type
_entity_poly.pdbx_seq_one_letter_code
_entity_poly.pdbx_strand_id
1 'polypeptide(L)' 'MPRKWLEQFVHYYNHQRPHQSLDGKTPAEAVLN' A
#
# COMPACT_ATOMS: atom_id res chain seq x y z
N MET A 1 -11.93 -14.70 6.76
CA MET A 1 -11.94 -13.58 5.79
C MET A 1 -11.66 -14.12 4.40
N PRO A 2 -12.44 -13.80 3.36
CA PRO A 2 -12.23 -14.32 2.02
C PRO A 2 -10.92 -13.79 1.41
N ARG A 3 -10.11 -14.66 0.78
CA ARG A 3 -8.80 -14.34 0.17
C ARG A 3 -8.83 -13.09 -0.72
N LYS A 4 -9.88 -12.96 -1.55
CA LYS A 4 -10.08 -11.80 -2.44
C LYS A 4 -10.10 -10.45 -1.70
N TRP A 5 -10.63 -10.42 -0.48
CA TRP A 5 -10.66 -9.17 0.30
C TRP A 5 -9.26 -8.81 0.80
N LEU A 6 -8.49 -9.80 1.27
CA LEU A 6 -7.11 -9.59 1.71
C LEU A 6 -6.22 -9.12 0.56
N GLU A 7 -6.36 -9.73 -0.62
CA GLU A 7 -5.61 -9.32 -1.81
C GLU A 7 -5.90 -7.88 -2.23
N GLN A 8 -7.19 -7.49 -2.24
CA GLN A 8 -7.59 -6.10 -2.51
C GLN A 8 -7.06 -5.13 -1.44
N PHE A 9 -7.14 -5.52 -0.17
CA PHE A 9 -6.63 -4.70 0.93
C PHE A 9 -5.11 -4.49 0.82
N VAL A 10 -4.35 -5.57 0.60
CA VAL A 10 -2.90 -5.52 0.43
C VAL A 10 -2.52 -4.63 -0.75
N HIS A 11 -3.20 -4.78 -1.89
CA HIS A 11 -2.93 -3.96 -3.07
C HIS A 11 -3.23 -2.48 -2.82
N TYR A 12 -4.40 -2.17 -2.26
CA TYR A 12 -4.79 -0.80 -1.93
C TYR A 12 -3.79 -0.14 -0.96
N TYR A 13 -3.44 -0.82 0.13
CA TYR A 13 -2.56 -0.27 1.15
C TYR A 13 -1.15 -0.02 0.61
N ASN A 14 -0.59 -0.95 -0.15
CA ASN A 14 0.80 -0.87 -0.60
C ASN A 14 1.00 0.06 -1.81
N HIS A 15 0.00 0.28 -2.64
CA HIS A 15 0.18 0.97 -3.94
C HIS A 15 -0.70 2.20 -4.15
N GLN A 16 -1.75 2.41 -3.34
CA GLN A 16 -2.71 3.50 -3.58
C GLN A 16 -2.84 4.44 -2.39
N ARG A 17 -2.43 4.01 -1.20
CA ARG A 17 -2.52 4.81 0.01
C ARG A 17 -1.22 5.59 0.24
N PRO A 18 -1.19 6.90 0.01
CA PRO A 18 -0.06 7.71 0.41
C PRO A 18 0.00 7.80 1.94
N HIS A 19 1.22 7.78 2.49
CA HIS A 19 1.45 7.92 3.92
C HIS A 19 2.27 9.18 4.20
N GLN A 20 1.79 10.04 5.10
CA GLN A 20 2.53 11.25 5.50
C GLN A 20 3.91 10.91 6.09
N SER A 21 4.02 9.79 6.81
CA SER A 21 5.30 9.29 7.35
C SER A 21 6.28 8.82 6.27
N LEU A 22 5.81 8.60 5.04
CA LEU A 22 6.61 8.21 3.88
C LEU A 22 6.78 9.37 2.90
N ASP A 23 6.75 10.62 3.37
CA ASP A 23 6.82 11.81 2.51
C ASP A 23 5.68 11.87 1.47
N GLY A 24 4.50 11.36 1.85
CA GLY A 24 3.36 11.27 0.94
C GLY A 24 3.45 10.14 -0.08
N LYS A 25 4.49 9.31 -0.05
CA LYS A 25 4.64 8.14 -0.92
C LYS A 25 3.84 6.95 -0.41
N THR A 26 3.58 6.02 -1.31
CA THR A 26 3.04 4.70 -0.96
C THR A 26 4.14 3.78 -0.44
N PRO A 27 3.81 2.71 0.31
CA PRO A 27 4.81 1.75 0.78
C PRO A 27 5.65 1.14 -0.35
N ALA A 28 5.04 0.83 -1.50
CA ALA A 28 5.76 0.28 -2.64
C ALA A 28 6.77 1.28 -3.22
N GLU A 29 6.42 2.56 -3.30
CA GLU A 29 7.33 3.62 -3.77
C GLU A 29 8.50 3.87 -2.80
N ALA A 30 8.26 3.73 -1.49
CA ALA A 30 9.30 3.90 -0.48
C ALA A 30 10.34 2.77 -0.49
N VAL A 31 9.96 1.55 -0.91
CA VAL A 31 10.86 0.37 -0.97
C VAL A 31 11.69 0.32 -2.26
N LEU A 32 11.24 1.00 -3.32
CA LEU A 32 11.92 1.02 -4.63
C LEU A 32 13.10 2.04 -4.71
N ASN A 33 13.35 2.82 -3.64
CA ASN A 33 14.41 3.81 -3.56
C ASN A 33 15.61 3.33 -2.76
#